data_AF-A0A913XSI0-F1
#
_entry.id   AF-A0A913XSI0-F1
#
_cell.length_a   1.000
_cell.length_b   1.000
_cell.length_c   1.000
_cell.angle_alpha   90.00
_cell.angle_beta   90.00
_cell.angle_gamma   90.00
#
_symmetry.space_group_name_H-M   'P 1'
#
loop_
_entity.id
_entity.type
_entity.pdbx_description
1 polymer ?
#
loop_
_entity_poly.entity_id
_entity_poly.type
_entity_poly.pdbx_seq_one_letter_code
_entity_poly.pdbx_strand_id
1 'polypeptide(L)'
;MKAIVVIAIAFLAICSGNSVYNLRFDELLRALEDTSHLQDSEKMPQVLDDCSNKTFAPFECCPDNKTPRNGFKNEGCGVKLCIDESVSDCEKVAQSKCDTSPTIYNKCHYKCNPQCRKSPSARCTEERHVYGCCWNGYPKLSPNSKCPECIDNPDMSHICHQYKDVSAGCNSGSLGIRQFLLNYCPFTCKLCSKY
;
A
#
# COMPACT_ATOMS: atom_id res chain seq x y z
N MET A 1 -6.67 -25.84 14.94
CA MET A 1 -7.83 -24.97 15.28
C MET A 1 -8.75 -25.53 16.37
N LYS A 2 -8.75 -26.83 16.70
CA LYS A 2 -9.63 -27.39 17.75
C LYS A 2 -9.24 -26.99 19.19
N ALA A 3 -7.95 -26.81 19.48
CA ALA A 3 -7.46 -26.48 20.83
C ALA A 3 -7.80 -25.05 21.31
N ILE A 4 -7.93 -24.10 20.38
CA ILE A 4 -8.12 -22.67 20.70
C ILE A 4 -9.56 -22.39 21.16
N VAL A 5 -10.54 -23.12 20.61
CA VAL A 5 -11.96 -22.96 20.96
C VAL A 5 -12.26 -23.50 22.37
N VAL A 6 -11.61 -24.60 22.77
CA VAL A 6 -11.78 -25.18 24.12
C VAL A 6 -11.27 -24.22 25.21
N ILE A 7 -10.19 -23.49 24.92
CA ILE A 7 -9.63 -22.50 25.84
C ILE A 7 -10.60 -21.31 25.99
N ALA A 8 -11.20 -20.81 24.92
CA ALA A 8 -12.13 -19.68 24.97
C ALA A 8 -13.39 -19.96 25.82
N ILE A 9 -13.95 -21.18 25.74
CA ILE A 9 -15.14 -21.57 26.50
C ILE A 9 -14.81 -21.73 28.00
N ALA A 10 -13.62 -22.27 28.32
CA ALA A 10 -13.17 -22.37 29.71
C ALA A 10 -12.96 -20.99 30.35
N PHE A 11 -12.43 -20.01 29.61
CA PHE A 11 -12.25 -18.64 30.12
C PHE A 11 -13.58 -17.92 30.39
N LEU A 12 -14.61 -18.13 29.56
CA LEU A 12 -15.95 -17.55 29.77
C LEU A 12 -16.64 -18.08 31.02
N ALA A 13 -16.42 -19.35 31.38
CA ALA A 13 -16.97 -19.95 32.60
C ALA A 13 -16.30 -19.42 33.88
N ILE A 14 -15.00 -19.08 33.82
CA ILE A 14 -14.25 -18.55 34.97
C ILE A 14 -14.66 -17.10 35.28
N CYS A 15 -14.98 -16.30 34.26
CA CYS A 15 -15.36 -14.89 34.44
C CYS A 15 -16.79 -14.67 34.98
N SER A 16 -17.65 -15.70 34.97
CA SER A 16 -19.05 -15.58 35.39
C SER A 16 -19.32 -16.04 36.83
N GLY A 17 -18.28 -16.38 37.60
CA GLY A 17 -18.40 -16.70 39.03
C GLY A 17 -19.18 -17.98 39.35
N ASN A 18 -19.53 -18.78 38.35
CA ASN A 18 -20.19 -20.07 38.55
C ASN A 18 -19.15 -21.16 38.76
N SER A 19 -19.30 -21.88 39.87
CA SER A 19 -18.48 -23.04 40.25
C SER A 19 -18.54 -24.12 39.16
N VAL A 20 -17.43 -24.33 38.46
CA VAL A 20 -17.26 -25.36 37.40
C VAL A 20 -17.04 -26.74 38.05
N TYR A 21 -18.03 -27.22 38.78
CA TYR A 21 -18.09 -28.61 39.24
C TYR A 21 -19.49 -29.14 38.95
N ASN A 22 -19.78 -29.40 37.66
CA ASN A 22 -20.77 -30.41 37.20
C ASN A 22 -21.06 -30.36 35.68
N LEU A 23 -20.15 -29.89 34.83
CA LEU A 23 -20.30 -30.12 33.39
C LEU A 23 -19.72 -31.48 33.03
N ARG A 24 -20.60 -32.46 32.88
CA ARG A 24 -20.28 -33.83 32.47
C ARG A 24 -19.73 -33.78 31.04
N PHE A 25 -18.49 -34.23 30.87
CA PHE A 25 -17.72 -34.12 29.62
C PHE A 25 -18.42 -34.79 28.41
N ASP A 26 -19.32 -35.74 28.67
CA ASP A 26 -20.07 -36.50 27.66
C ASP A 26 -21.13 -35.67 26.91
N GLU A 27 -21.66 -34.59 27.51
CA GLU A 27 -22.63 -33.70 26.83
C GLU A 27 -21.97 -32.76 25.82
N LEU A 28 -20.72 -32.35 26.07
CA LEU A 28 -19.96 -31.48 25.16
C LEU A 28 -19.52 -32.21 23.89
N LEU A 29 -19.31 -33.53 23.96
CA LEU A 29 -18.95 -34.33 22.79
C LEU A 29 -20.12 -34.57 21.85
N ARG A 30 -21.36 -34.69 22.36
CA ARG A 30 -22.57 -34.83 21.51
C ARG A 30 -22.90 -33.58 20.71
N ALA A 31 -22.67 -32.38 21.26
CA ALA A 31 -22.88 -31.13 20.53
C ALA A 31 -21.89 -30.91 19.36
N LEU A 32 -20.75 -31.62 19.36
CA LEU A 32 -19.73 -31.54 18.33
C LEU A 32 -19.99 -32.47 17.13
N GLU A 33 -20.82 -33.50 17.27
CA GLU A 33 -21.14 -34.43 16.17
C GLU A 33 -22.25 -33.90 15.24
N ASP A 34 -23.17 -33.07 15.76
CA ASP A 34 -24.29 -32.49 15.01
C ASP A 34 -23.91 -31.30 14.10
N THR A 35 -22.65 -30.84 14.12
CA THR A 35 -22.17 -29.74 13.26
C THR A 35 -21.46 -30.21 11.99
N SER A 36 -21.50 -31.51 11.68
CA SER A 36 -20.84 -32.10 10.51
C SER A 36 -21.52 -31.83 9.16
N HIS A 37 -22.66 -31.15 9.11
CA HIS A 37 -23.46 -30.94 7.88
C HIS A 37 -23.53 -29.51 7.32
N LEU A 38 -22.73 -28.55 7.79
CA LEU A 38 -22.60 -27.23 7.15
C LEU A 38 -21.24 -27.09 6.47
N GLN A 39 -21.04 -27.88 5.42
CA GLN A 39 -20.11 -27.56 4.34
C GLN A 39 -20.87 -26.89 3.19
N ASP A 40 -21.37 -25.68 3.42
CA ASP A 40 -21.51 -24.73 2.32
C ASP A 40 -20.45 -23.66 2.56
N SER A 41 -19.38 -23.78 1.79
CA SER A 41 -18.38 -22.74 1.61
C SER A 41 -19.06 -21.63 0.81
N GLU A 42 -19.96 -20.89 1.46
CA GLU A 42 -20.38 -19.60 0.97
C GLU A 42 -19.12 -18.75 0.91
N LYS A 43 -18.69 -18.53 -0.33
CA LYS A 43 -17.65 -17.61 -0.72
C LYS A 43 -18.01 -16.26 -0.11
N MET A 44 -17.49 -16.00 1.09
CA MET A 44 -17.70 -14.76 1.81
C MET A 44 -17.45 -13.64 0.82
N PRO A 45 -18.43 -12.76 0.54
CA PRO A 45 -18.20 -11.65 -0.35
C PRO A 45 -16.95 -10.97 0.19
N GLN A 46 -15.90 -10.88 -0.63
CA GLN A 46 -14.84 -9.91 -0.39
C GLN A 46 -15.54 -8.57 -0.53
N VAL A 47 -16.15 -8.11 0.56
CA VAL A 47 -16.57 -6.73 0.70
C VAL A 47 -15.25 -5.99 0.54
N LEU A 48 -15.09 -5.40 -0.64
CA LEU A 48 -13.98 -4.53 -0.96
C LEU A 48 -14.22 -3.27 -0.13
N ASP A 49 -13.94 -3.39 1.16
CA ASP A 49 -14.26 -2.38 2.14
C ASP A 49 -13.32 -1.20 1.91
N ASP A 50 -13.94 -0.08 1.57
CA ASP A 50 -13.27 1.13 1.13
C ASP A 50 -12.57 1.78 2.32
N CYS A 51 -11.24 1.95 2.21
CA CYS A 51 -10.42 2.71 3.17
C CYS A 51 -10.91 4.15 3.41
N SER A 52 -11.81 4.63 2.56
CA SER A 52 -12.49 5.92 2.66
C SER A 52 -13.52 5.97 3.81
N ASN A 53 -14.04 4.84 4.28
CA ASN A 53 -14.97 4.80 5.42
C ASN A 53 -14.17 4.80 6.74
N LYS A 54 -14.36 5.86 7.53
CA LYS A 54 -13.65 6.20 8.78
C LYS A 54 -13.69 5.15 9.91
N THR A 55 -14.30 4.00 9.68
CA THR A 55 -14.46 2.91 10.64
C THR A 55 -13.25 1.98 10.69
N PHE A 56 -12.37 2.03 9.68
CA PHE A 56 -11.17 1.18 9.65
C PHE A 56 -10.05 1.75 10.50
N ALA A 57 -9.44 0.86 11.29
CA ALA A 57 -8.25 1.23 12.05
C ALA A 57 -7.15 1.68 11.07
N PRO A 58 -6.34 2.72 11.37
CA PRO A 58 -5.27 3.24 10.51
C PRO A 58 -4.30 2.17 10.00
N PHE A 59 -4.30 1.02 10.66
CA PHE A 59 -3.51 -0.11 10.27
C PHE A 59 -3.99 -0.69 8.94
N GLU A 60 -5.28 -0.76 8.62
CA GLU A 60 -5.88 -1.53 7.51
C GLU A 60 -5.65 -0.98 6.09
N CYS A 61 -5.11 0.23 6.00
CA CYS A 61 -4.91 0.91 4.73
C CYS A 61 -3.42 1.09 4.43
N CYS A 62 -3.13 1.16 3.14
CA CYS A 62 -1.83 1.59 2.66
C CYS A 62 -1.60 3.08 2.95
N PRO A 63 -0.36 3.61 2.77
CA PRO A 63 -0.03 5.00 3.08
C PRO A 63 -0.82 6.07 2.31
N ASP A 64 -1.54 5.69 1.25
CA ASP A 64 -2.43 6.58 0.51
C ASP A 64 -3.81 6.75 1.20
N ASN A 65 -4.08 6.00 2.27
CA ASN A 65 -5.35 5.93 3.00
C ASN A 65 -6.56 5.60 2.11
N LYS A 66 -6.33 4.99 0.95
CA LYS A 66 -7.37 4.67 -0.04
C LYS A 66 -7.28 3.21 -0.48
N THR A 67 -6.07 2.67 -0.52
CA THR A 67 -5.84 1.31 -0.96
C THR A 67 -5.83 0.36 0.23
N PRO A 68 -6.70 -0.67 0.25
CA PRO A 68 -6.68 -1.69 1.29
C PRO A 68 -5.36 -2.47 1.29
N ARG A 69 -4.80 -2.72 2.47
CA ARG A 69 -3.61 -3.58 2.62
C ARG A 69 -4.01 -5.07 2.56
N ASN A 70 -3.04 -5.94 2.29
CA ASN A 70 -3.28 -7.40 2.36
C ASN A 70 -3.00 -7.99 3.75
N GLY A 71 -2.22 -7.29 4.59
CA GLY A 71 -1.83 -7.77 5.91
C GLY A 71 -1.10 -6.72 6.75
N PHE A 72 -0.34 -7.13 7.77
CA PHE A 72 0.33 -6.19 8.68
C PHE A 72 1.51 -5.46 8.01
N LYS A 73 1.86 -4.27 8.52
CA LYS A 73 3.08 -3.51 8.14
C LYS A 73 3.22 -3.25 6.63
N ASN A 74 2.21 -2.64 6.01
CA ASN A 74 2.16 -2.30 4.57
C ASN A 74 2.18 -3.51 3.61
N GLU A 75 1.90 -4.73 4.10
CA GLU A 75 1.90 -5.92 3.26
C GLU A 75 0.97 -5.77 2.05
N GLY A 76 1.55 -5.96 0.86
CA GLY A 76 0.84 -5.85 -0.42
C GLY A 76 0.70 -4.42 -0.96
N CYS A 77 1.03 -3.39 -0.17
CA CYS A 77 0.99 -2.00 -0.63
C CYS A 77 2.09 -1.71 -1.66
N GLY A 78 3.24 -2.38 -1.57
CA GLY A 78 4.36 -2.20 -2.50
C GLY A 78 3.94 -2.37 -3.96
N VAL A 79 3.26 -3.49 -4.25
CA VAL A 79 2.76 -3.80 -5.59
C VAL A 79 1.61 -2.87 -6.00
N LYS A 80 0.63 -2.64 -5.13
CA LYS A 80 -0.57 -1.85 -5.46
C LYS A 80 -0.26 -0.38 -5.71
N LEU A 81 0.67 0.20 -4.94
CA LEU A 81 1.00 1.63 -4.98
C LEU A 81 2.33 1.94 -5.67
N CYS A 82 3.05 0.92 -6.15
CA CYS A 82 4.41 1.10 -6.64
C CYS A 82 5.29 1.79 -5.57
N ILE A 83 5.40 1.19 -4.39
CA ILE A 83 6.20 1.72 -3.26
C ILE A 83 7.14 0.65 -2.72
N ASP A 84 8.10 1.07 -1.92
CA ASP A 84 8.87 0.16 -1.07
C ASP A 84 8.23 0.15 0.32
N GLU A 85 7.98 -1.03 0.90
CA GLU A 85 7.43 -1.16 2.26
C GLU A 85 8.37 -0.57 3.31
N SER A 86 9.68 -0.67 3.09
CA SER A 86 10.75 -0.06 3.89
C SER A 86 11.85 0.47 2.97
N VAL A 87 11.90 1.79 2.77
CA VAL A 87 12.86 2.41 1.82
C VAL A 87 14.31 2.13 2.21
N SER A 88 14.63 2.22 3.51
CA SER A 88 16.00 1.99 4.01
C SER A 88 16.48 0.55 3.83
N ASP A 89 15.57 -0.42 3.89
CA ASP A 89 15.92 -1.82 3.69
C ASP A 89 16.02 -2.13 2.20
N CYS A 90 15.07 -1.62 1.42
CA CYS A 90 15.05 -1.80 -0.03
C CYS A 90 16.24 -1.13 -0.70
N GLU A 91 16.75 0.00 -0.20
CA GLU A 91 17.96 0.64 -0.72
C GLU A 91 19.19 -0.29 -0.69
N LYS A 92 19.26 -1.20 0.29
CA LYS A 92 20.37 -2.16 0.46
C LYS A 92 20.20 -3.44 -0.39
N VAL A 93 19.02 -3.66 -0.96
CA VAL A 93 18.73 -4.85 -1.79
C VAL A 93 19.49 -4.78 -3.11
N ALA A 94 20.24 -5.83 -3.44
CA ALA A 94 20.88 -5.97 -4.75
C ALA A 94 19.83 -6.29 -5.84
N GLN A 95 20.02 -5.79 -7.06
CA GLN A 95 19.07 -6.01 -8.16
C GLN A 95 18.80 -7.50 -8.43
N SER A 96 19.82 -8.37 -8.32
CA SER A 96 19.65 -9.83 -8.50
C SER A 96 18.69 -10.46 -7.49
N LYS A 97 18.46 -9.84 -6.34
CA LYS A 97 17.47 -10.29 -5.35
C LYS A 97 16.03 -9.96 -5.76
N CYS A 98 15.83 -8.93 -6.59
CA CYS A 98 14.53 -8.63 -7.18
C CYS A 98 14.06 -9.76 -8.10
N ASP A 99 14.97 -10.40 -8.83
CA ASP A 99 14.63 -11.44 -9.81
C ASP A 99 14.45 -12.81 -9.13
N THR A 100 15.21 -13.06 -8.07
CA THR A 100 15.28 -14.38 -7.42
C THR A 100 14.33 -14.55 -6.23
N SER A 101 13.79 -13.47 -5.67
CA SER A 101 12.94 -13.52 -4.48
C SER A 101 11.64 -12.75 -4.71
N PRO A 102 10.51 -13.45 -4.94
CA PRO A 102 9.19 -12.82 -5.06
C PRO A 102 8.82 -11.98 -3.84
N THR A 103 9.24 -12.39 -2.65
CA THR A 103 9.01 -11.62 -1.42
C THR A 103 9.76 -10.29 -1.45
N ILE A 104 11.04 -10.28 -1.84
CA ILE A 104 11.80 -9.03 -1.97
C ILE A 104 11.21 -8.18 -3.09
N TYR A 105 10.85 -8.78 -4.23
CA TYR A 105 10.20 -8.08 -5.34
C TYR A 105 8.92 -7.37 -4.90
N ASN A 106 8.08 -8.02 -4.09
CA ASN A 106 6.83 -7.43 -3.62
C ASN A 106 7.05 -6.33 -2.56
N LYS A 107 8.00 -6.54 -1.65
CA LYS A 107 8.31 -5.56 -0.58
C LYS A 107 9.06 -4.34 -1.09
N CYS A 108 9.95 -4.53 -2.05
CA CYS A 108 10.78 -3.49 -2.65
C CYS A 108 10.33 -3.20 -4.09
N HIS A 109 9.02 -3.16 -4.29
CA HIS A 109 8.44 -3.16 -5.62
C HIS A 109 8.85 -1.94 -6.43
N TYR A 110 8.91 -0.75 -5.81
CA TYR A 110 9.34 0.45 -6.52
C TYR A 110 10.79 0.33 -7.03
N LYS A 111 11.69 -0.14 -6.17
CA LYS A 111 13.09 -0.36 -6.56
C LYS A 111 13.21 -1.43 -7.64
N CYS A 112 12.55 -2.57 -7.43
CA CYS A 112 12.68 -3.75 -8.26
C CYS A 112 11.96 -3.62 -9.61
N ASN A 113 10.94 -2.76 -9.73
CA ASN A 113 10.15 -2.58 -10.94
C ASN A 113 10.45 -1.22 -11.61
N PRO A 114 11.23 -1.17 -12.71
CA PRO A 114 11.50 0.06 -13.44
C PRO A 114 10.25 0.80 -13.93
N GLN A 115 9.14 0.10 -14.15
CA GLN A 115 7.88 0.72 -14.58
C GLN A 115 7.32 1.68 -13.52
N CYS A 116 7.58 1.42 -12.24
CA CYS A 116 7.17 2.30 -11.14
C CYS A 116 7.95 3.63 -11.13
N ARG A 117 9.10 3.70 -11.80
CA ARG A 117 9.99 4.89 -11.86
C ARG A 117 9.73 5.80 -13.05
N LYS A 118 8.72 5.49 -13.88
CA LYS A 118 8.33 6.36 -15.00
C LYS A 118 7.89 7.72 -14.49
N SER A 119 8.32 8.78 -15.17
CA SER A 119 7.85 10.13 -14.88
C SER A 119 6.32 10.24 -15.08
N PRO A 120 5.66 11.20 -14.44
CA PRO A 120 4.25 11.48 -14.72
C PRO A 120 3.96 11.68 -16.22
N SER A 121 4.82 12.42 -16.94
CA SER A 121 4.71 12.64 -18.37
C SER A 121 4.84 11.37 -19.22
N ALA A 122 5.76 10.47 -18.85
CA ALA A 122 5.92 9.19 -19.54
C ALA A 122 4.66 8.31 -19.41
N ARG A 123 4.08 8.25 -18.20
CA ARG A 123 2.82 7.52 -17.97
C ARG A 123 1.67 8.09 -18.80
N CYS A 124 1.54 9.41 -18.85
CA CYS A 124 0.54 10.06 -19.70
C CYS A 124 0.77 9.78 -21.21
N THR A 125 2.01 9.69 -21.66
CA THR A 125 2.31 9.44 -23.09
C THR A 125 1.85 8.07 -23.55
N GLU A 126 1.82 7.08 -22.65
CA GLU A 126 1.32 5.73 -22.93
C GLU A 126 -0.18 5.69 -23.25
N GLU A 127 -0.93 6.66 -22.73
CA GLU A 127 -2.36 6.83 -23.01
C GLU A 127 -2.63 7.45 -24.40
N ARG A 128 -1.57 7.80 -25.16
CA ARG A 128 -1.64 8.29 -26.54
C ARG A 128 -2.55 9.52 -26.72
N HIS A 129 -2.48 10.47 -25.79
CA HIS A 129 -3.19 11.74 -25.90
C HIS A 129 -2.78 12.53 -27.15
N VAL A 130 -3.77 12.98 -27.92
CA VAL A 130 -3.59 13.60 -29.25
C VAL A 130 -2.63 14.79 -29.24
N TYR A 131 -2.66 15.58 -28.16
CA TYR A 131 -1.87 16.81 -28.04
C TYR A 131 -0.61 16.64 -27.19
N GLY A 132 -0.30 15.42 -26.75
CA GLY A 132 0.81 15.13 -25.86
C GLY A 132 0.52 15.46 -24.40
N CYS A 133 1.57 15.43 -23.58
CA CYS A 133 1.48 15.48 -22.12
C CYS A 133 2.39 16.54 -21.52
N CYS A 134 1.93 17.15 -20.43
CA CYS A 134 2.72 18.04 -19.61
C CYS A 134 3.65 17.27 -18.67
N TRP A 135 4.66 17.96 -18.13
CA TRP A 135 5.65 17.38 -17.22
C TRP A 135 5.02 16.74 -15.96
N ASN A 136 3.90 17.30 -15.51
CA ASN A 136 3.12 16.84 -14.36
C ASN A 136 2.22 15.63 -14.69
N GLY A 137 2.24 15.14 -15.93
CA GLY A 137 1.47 13.97 -16.36
C GLY A 137 0.02 14.26 -16.74
N TYR A 138 -0.40 15.52 -16.81
CA TYR A 138 -1.70 15.84 -17.38
C TYR A 138 -1.63 15.99 -18.91
N PRO A 139 -2.67 15.59 -19.65
CA PRO A 139 -2.73 15.79 -21.08
C PRO A 139 -2.84 17.27 -21.42
N LYS A 140 -2.27 17.66 -22.57
CA LYS A 140 -2.50 19.00 -23.13
C LYS A 140 -3.94 19.08 -23.63
N LEU A 141 -4.64 20.17 -23.29
CA LEU A 141 -6.04 20.38 -23.68
C LEU A 141 -6.18 20.70 -25.18
N SER A 142 -5.15 21.30 -25.76
CA SER A 142 -5.08 21.66 -27.19
C SER A 142 -3.62 21.75 -27.65
N PRO A 143 -3.33 21.77 -28.96
CA PRO A 143 -1.97 21.89 -29.48
C PRO A 143 -1.25 23.12 -28.92
N ASN A 144 -1.98 24.23 -28.77
CA ASN A 144 -1.49 25.53 -28.32
C ASN A 144 -1.62 25.76 -26.81
N SER A 145 -2.25 24.84 -26.07
CA SER A 145 -2.33 24.97 -24.61
C SER A 145 -0.92 24.94 -24.01
N LYS A 146 -0.66 25.86 -23.07
CA LYS A 146 0.59 25.88 -22.32
C LYS A 146 0.49 24.90 -21.16
N CYS A 147 1.55 24.13 -20.95
CA CYS A 147 1.70 23.39 -19.71
C CYS A 147 1.99 24.35 -18.55
N PRO A 148 1.74 23.94 -17.30
CA PRO A 148 2.17 24.70 -16.13
C PRO A 148 3.66 24.99 -16.18
N GLU A 149 4.07 26.13 -15.66
CA GLU A 149 5.48 26.51 -15.59
C GLU A 149 6.31 25.48 -14.83
N CYS A 150 7.53 25.25 -15.32
CA CYS A 150 8.47 24.33 -14.71
C CYS A 150 9.30 25.05 -13.64
N ILE A 151 8.70 25.26 -12.47
CA ILE A 151 9.39 25.87 -11.34
C ILE A 151 9.05 25.12 -10.06
N ASP A 152 10.03 25.05 -9.16
CA ASP A 152 9.75 24.58 -7.80
C ASP A 152 8.84 25.59 -7.11
N ASN A 153 7.94 25.09 -6.25
CA ASN A 153 7.09 25.94 -5.46
C ASN A 153 7.99 26.78 -4.51
N PRO A 154 7.91 28.12 -4.57
CA PRO A 154 8.80 29.00 -3.82
C PRO A 154 8.70 28.77 -2.31
N ASP A 155 7.50 28.49 -1.79
CA ASP A 155 7.27 28.25 -0.35
C ASP A 155 7.90 26.94 0.13
N MET A 156 8.12 26.00 -0.79
CA MET A 156 8.64 24.65 -0.51
C MET A 156 10.09 24.44 -0.96
N SER A 157 10.74 25.48 -1.50
CA SER A 157 12.09 25.37 -2.08
C SER A 157 13.12 24.78 -1.10
N HIS A 158 13.06 25.18 0.18
CA HIS A 158 13.94 24.62 1.21
C HIS A 158 13.75 23.10 1.39
N ILE A 159 12.50 22.61 1.34
CA ILE A 159 12.17 21.18 1.43
C ILE A 159 12.62 20.44 0.18
N CYS A 160 12.41 21.03 -1.00
CA CYS A 160 12.90 20.48 -2.27
C CYS A 160 14.41 20.20 -2.21
N HIS A 161 15.20 21.17 -1.73
CA HIS A 161 16.64 21.00 -1.60
C HIS A 161 17.06 20.06 -0.49
N GLN A 162 16.35 20.04 0.64
CA GLN A 162 16.64 19.14 1.76
C GLN A 162 16.41 17.67 1.38
N TYR A 163 15.33 17.37 0.66
CA TYR A 163 14.91 16.00 0.39
C TYR A 163 15.33 15.47 -0.98
N LYS A 164 15.94 16.28 -1.85
CA LYS A 164 16.39 15.82 -3.18
C LYS A 164 17.36 14.61 -3.11
N ASP A 165 18.15 14.53 -2.04
CA ASP A 165 19.17 13.48 -1.84
C ASP A 165 18.77 12.48 -0.73
N VAL A 166 17.69 12.73 0.01
CA VAL A 166 17.27 11.87 1.11
C VAL A 166 16.41 10.72 0.59
N SER A 167 16.76 9.48 0.93
CA SER A 167 15.98 8.29 0.53
C SER A 167 15.73 8.22 -0.99
N ALA A 168 16.75 8.57 -1.78
CA ALA A 168 16.70 8.72 -3.25
C ALA A 168 15.78 9.85 -3.79
N GLY A 169 15.25 10.71 -2.93
CA GLY A 169 14.53 11.94 -3.26
C GLY A 169 13.39 11.74 -4.25
N CYS A 170 13.51 12.34 -5.43
CA CYS A 170 12.47 12.26 -6.48
C CYS A 170 12.25 10.83 -7.01
N ASN A 171 13.25 9.96 -6.82
CA ASN A 171 13.18 8.53 -7.09
C ASN A 171 13.03 7.71 -5.80
N SER A 172 12.39 8.26 -4.77
CA SER A 172 12.16 7.53 -3.53
C SER A 172 11.13 6.42 -3.69
N GLY A 173 11.39 5.28 -3.04
CA GLY A 173 10.39 4.23 -2.81
C GLY A 173 9.25 4.67 -1.88
N SER A 174 9.41 5.76 -1.13
CA SER A 174 8.37 6.32 -0.27
C SER A 174 7.35 7.10 -1.10
N LEU A 175 6.06 6.74 -0.95
CA LEU A 175 4.97 7.45 -1.62
C LEU A 175 4.94 8.93 -1.25
N GLY A 176 5.05 9.24 0.04
CA GLY A 176 4.91 10.60 0.55
C GLY A 176 6.03 11.52 0.07
N ILE A 177 7.30 11.08 0.20
CA ILE A 177 8.45 11.86 -0.26
C ILE A 177 8.36 12.06 -1.78
N ARG A 178 8.11 10.97 -2.52
CA ARG A 178 8.02 11.03 -3.98
C ARG A 178 6.88 11.94 -4.44
N GLN A 179 5.66 11.77 -3.93
CA GLN A 179 4.52 12.60 -4.32
C GLN A 179 4.75 14.07 -3.98
N PHE A 180 5.28 14.36 -2.79
CA PHE A 180 5.62 15.73 -2.40
C PHE A 180 6.60 16.36 -3.40
N LEU A 181 7.74 15.70 -3.65
CA LEU A 181 8.77 16.23 -4.54
C LEU A 181 8.29 16.34 -5.99
N LEU A 182 7.52 15.37 -6.51
CA LEU A 182 6.99 15.44 -7.87
C LEU A 182 5.96 16.57 -8.04
N ASN A 183 5.20 16.90 -7.00
CA ASN A 183 4.16 17.93 -7.05
C ASN A 183 4.71 19.34 -6.83
N TYR A 184 5.68 19.50 -5.93
CA TYR A 184 6.18 20.80 -5.48
C TYR A 184 7.58 21.14 -5.98
N CYS A 185 8.34 20.16 -6.46
CA CYS A 185 9.75 20.32 -6.82
C CYS A 185 10.08 19.84 -8.24
N PRO A 186 9.29 20.18 -9.27
CA PRO A 186 9.48 19.62 -10.61
C PRO A 186 10.80 19.99 -11.28
N PHE A 187 11.34 21.18 -10.97
CA PHE A 187 12.64 21.62 -11.48
C PHE A 187 13.78 20.89 -10.76
N THR A 188 13.75 20.86 -9.43
CA THR A 188 14.72 20.08 -8.62
C THR A 188 14.71 18.60 -9.02
N CYS A 189 13.54 18.03 -9.30
CA CYS A 189 13.38 16.65 -9.75
C CYS A 189 13.68 16.41 -11.23
N LYS A 190 14.08 17.45 -11.98
CA LYS A 190 14.38 17.36 -13.41
C LYS A 190 13.23 16.75 -14.23
N LEU A 191 11.98 16.99 -13.81
CA LEU A 191 10.80 16.55 -14.58
C LEU A 191 10.61 17.38 -15.86
N CYS A 192 11.22 18.55 -15.88
CA CYS A 192 11.18 19.51 -16.97
C CYS A 192 12.45 20.38 -16.95
N SER A 193 12.70 21.07 -18.05
CA SER A 193 13.78 22.05 -18.21
C SER A 193 13.21 23.47 -18.15
N LYS A 194 13.99 24.42 -17.59
CA LYS A 194 13.74 25.85 -17.80
C LYS A 194 13.90 26.12 -19.30
N TYR A 195 12.81 26.52 -19.94
CA TYR A 195 12.81 27.14 -21.25
C TYR A 195 12.82 28.64 -21.08
#